data_AF-R8BB99-F1
#
_entry.id   AF-R8BB99-F1
#
_cell.length_a   1.000
_cell.length_b   1.000
_cell.length_c   1.000
_cell.angle_alpha   90.00
_cell.angle_beta   90.00
_cell.angle_gamma   90.00
#
_symmetry.space_group_name_H-M   'P 1'
#
loop_
_entity.id
_entity.type
_entity.pdbx_description
1 polymer ?
#
loop_
_entity_poly.entity_id
_entity_poly.type
_entity_poly.pdbx_seq_one_letter_code
_entity_poly.pdbx_strand_id
1 'polypeptide(L)'
;MTASGLGVLIDEGLSFDTDDEAKGDSTVNMSSQEWKGVVERSVALMDMVLKDVLILDAGVSEFEDKVFAGVEEDPELSIHVEDASGVNKPGVLARRLLSLLQTGIPEHVAATKRIVDENGRPSRLVRYWLPAGVLLLSSTTILRILVHRKQEILNWIADLGATMKDFWFNWVVEPTRKVIGTIRHDSNSEIAIMSKDSLKADRESLERMVVDFAVEKPDFATEGGKLTDAQIEDIRAKVKAGDVTPVLRAYEKDLRKPFYGAVRGDLIRSLLIQVQKTKVDLEVAIGGIDSLLKSQELVFGFIGLTPGILVSIGMFQYLRSIAGGRKGRGRHQRAGKSIRVLRNIDRIFSEATPSQNNLLSYKDHGLLISEVHVLRKIAHGLMPGEIEKEFLEDLDDMANVKGIQIQVRALERIRWAYAKWLQ
;
A
#
# COMPACT_ATOMS: atom_id res chain seq x y z
N MET A 1 32.36 -13.71 -28.44
CA MET A 1 31.82 -14.38 -29.64
C MET A 1 30.31 -14.52 -29.59
N THR A 2 29.69 -15.10 -28.55
CA THR A 2 28.20 -15.16 -28.45
C THR A 2 27.50 -13.81 -28.59
N ALA A 3 28.07 -12.75 -28.00
CA ALA A 3 27.55 -11.38 -28.19
C ALA A 3 27.73 -10.87 -29.63
N SER A 4 28.88 -11.07 -30.29
CA SER A 4 29.05 -10.74 -31.72
C SER A 4 28.07 -11.52 -32.58
N GLY A 5 27.93 -12.83 -32.37
CA GLY A 5 26.99 -13.64 -33.14
C GLY A 5 25.55 -13.15 -33.03
N LEU A 6 25.13 -12.74 -31.82
CA LEU A 6 23.83 -12.11 -31.63
C LEU A 6 23.72 -10.75 -32.37
N GLY A 7 24.77 -9.93 -32.31
CA GLY A 7 24.82 -8.65 -33.01
C GLY A 7 24.76 -8.81 -34.53
N VAL A 8 25.57 -9.70 -35.10
CA VAL A 8 25.59 -10.02 -36.54
C VAL A 8 24.23 -10.54 -37.01
N LEU A 9 23.58 -11.41 -36.24
CA LEU A 9 22.26 -11.94 -36.63
C LEU A 9 21.16 -10.89 -36.58
N ILE A 10 21.21 -9.94 -35.65
CA ILE A 10 20.17 -8.91 -35.52
C ILE A 10 20.39 -7.77 -36.51
N ASP A 11 21.65 -7.36 -36.70
CA ASP A 11 22.00 -6.24 -37.57
C ASP A 11 21.95 -6.63 -39.06
N GLU A 12 22.44 -7.81 -39.44
CA GLU A 12 22.50 -8.25 -40.86
C GLU A 12 21.52 -9.37 -41.22
N GLY A 13 21.18 -10.23 -40.24
CA GLY A 13 20.32 -11.39 -40.47
C GLY A 13 18.82 -11.09 -40.38
N LEU A 14 18.41 -10.01 -39.70
CA LEU A 14 17.00 -9.73 -39.39
C LEU A 14 16.57 -8.31 -39.79
N SER A 15 17.46 -7.52 -40.39
CA SER A 15 17.15 -6.25 -41.02
C SER A 15 16.47 -6.49 -42.38
N PHE A 16 15.16 -6.73 -42.33
CA PHE A 16 14.34 -6.58 -43.53
C PHE A 16 14.24 -5.08 -43.79
N ASP A 17 15.01 -4.58 -44.75
CA ASP A 17 14.97 -3.18 -45.16
C ASP A 17 13.60 -2.88 -45.79
N THR A 18 12.62 -2.63 -44.93
CA THR A 18 11.28 -2.15 -45.26
C THR A 18 11.21 -0.64 -45.02
N ASP A 19 12.20 0.12 -45.48
CA ASP A 19 12.04 1.57 -45.58
C ASP A 19 11.12 1.85 -46.80
N ASP A 20 9.81 1.82 -46.51
CA ASP A 20 8.73 2.29 -47.36
C ASP A 20 8.86 3.81 -47.61
N GLU A 21 9.75 4.25 -48.50
CA GLU A 21 9.56 5.53 -49.20
C GLU A 21 10.00 5.49 -50.69
N ALA A 22 8.98 5.57 -51.55
CA ALA A 22 8.95 6.17 -52.88
C ALA A 22 9.14 5.30 -54.15
N LYS A 23 7.97 5.03 -54.76
CA LYS A 23 7.59 5.21 -56.18
C LYS A 23 7.83 4.07 -57.19
N GLY A 24 6.71 3.59 -57.73
CA GLY A 24 6.56 3.16 -59.13
C GLY A 24 6.26 1.68 -59.31
N ASP A 25 5.20 1.37 -60.06
CA ASP A 25 4.62 0.04 -60.37
C ASP A 25 5.58 -0.99 -61.03
N SER A 26 6.87 -0.66 -61.15
CA SER A 26 7.96 -1.53 -61.63
C SER A 26 8.83 -2.11 -60.50
N THR A 27 8.66 -1.65 -59.25
CA THR A 27 9.50 -2.05 -58.09
C THR A 27 9.07 -3.35 -57.41
N VAL A 28 7.87 -3.88 -57.68
CA VAL A 28 7.33 -5.08 -57.01
C VAL A 28 8.16 -6.34 -57.29
N ASN A 29 8.72 -6.47 -58.49
CA ASN A 29 9.60 -7.61 -58.83
C ASN A 29 11.01 -7.46 -58.27
N MET A 30 11.49 -6.22 -58.13
CA MET A 30 12.82 -5.90 -57.60
C MET A 30 12.84 -6.10 -56.07
N SER A 31 11.81 -5.62 -55.36
CA SER A 31 11.64 -5.88 -53.92
C SER A 31 11.44 -7.37 -53.62
N SER A 32 10.75 -8.13 -54.48
CA SER A 32 10.61 -9.57 -54.32
C SER A 32 11.94 -10.33 -54.47
N GLN A 33 12.88 -9.83 -55.27
CA GLN A 33 14.22 -10.42 -55.40
C GLN A 33 15.14 -10.00 -54.26
N GLU A 34 15.04 -8.75 -53.80
CA GLU A 34 15.78 -8.23 -52.64
C GLU A 34 15.45 -9.01 -51.37
N TRP A 35 14.16 -9.25 -51.09
CA TRP A 35 13.75 -9.99 -49.89
C TRP A 35 14.13 -11.46 -49.94
N LYS A 36 14.18 -12.06 -51.14
CA LYS A 36 14.66 -13.45 -51.30
C LYS A 36 16.13 -13.57 -50.96
N GLY A 37 16.96 -12.66 -51.48
CA GLY A 37 18.39 -12.62 -51.16
C GLY A 37 18.66 -12.34 -49.68
N VAL A 38 17.86 -11.46 -49.04
CA VAL A 38 17.95 -11.21 -47.59
C VAL A 38 17.58 -12.47 -46.78
N VAL A 39 16.52 -13.19 -47.17
CA VAL A 39 16.14 -14.43 -46.51
C VAL A 39 17.20 -15.52 -46.70
N GLU A 40 17.79 -15.65 -47.90
CA GLU A 40 18.86 -16.61 -48.17
C GLU A 40 20.12 -16.30 -47.35
N ARG A 41 20.54 -15.03 -47.33
CA ARG A 41 21.66 -14.56 -46.51
C ARG A 41 21.41 -14.76 -45.01
N SER A 42 20.20 -14.47 -44.52
CA SER A 42 19.87 -14.66 -43.10
C SER A 42 19.91 -16.13 -42.66
N VAL A 43 19.46 -17.06 -43.52
CA VAL A 43 19.51 -18.50 -43.24
C VAL A 43 20.94 -19.01 -43.21
N ALA A 44 21.78 -18.56 -44.14
CA ALA A 44 23.20 -18.89 -44.15
C ALA A 44 23.94 -18.31 -42.93
N LEU A 45 23.67 -17.04 -42.57
CA LEU A 45 24.19 -16.40 -41.37
C LEU A 45 23.79 -17.15 -40.11
N MET A 46 22.52 -17.56 -39.97
CA MET A 46 22.05 -18.36 -38.84
C MET A 46 22.82 -19.67 -38.72
N ASP A 47 23.03 -20.38 -39.82
CA ASP A 47 23.76 -21.65 -39.82
C ASP A 47 25.24 -21.47 -39.45
N MET A 48 25.92 -20.48 -40.05
CA MET A 48 27.35 -20.24 -39.80
C MET A 48 27.61 -19.71 -38.38
N VAL A 49 26.81 -18.74 -37.92
CA VAL A 49 26.91 -18.20 -36.56
C VAL A 49 26.68 -19.31 -35.55
N LEU A 50 25.68 -20.17 -35.74
CA LEU A 50 25.43 -21.29 -34.84
C LEU A 50 26.64 -22.23 -34.77
N LYS A 51 27.20 -22.67 -35.90
CA LYS A 51 28.36 -23.56 -35.95
C LYS A 51 29.63 -22.98 -35.29
N ASP A 52 29.92 -21.70 -35.53
CA ASP A 52 31.20 -21.10 -35.17
C ASP A 52 31.21 -20.33 -33.83
N VAL A 53 30.04 -19.92 -33.30
CA VAL A 53 29.96 -19.12 -32.05
C VAL A 53 30.52 -19.85 -30.82
N LEU A 54 30.53 -21.18 -30.83
CA LEU A 54 30.99 -22.00 -29.70
C LEU A 54 32.50 -22.28 -29.74
N ILE A 55 33.20 -21.94 -30.82
CA ILE A 55 34.65 -22.14 -30.95
C ILE A 55 35.35 -21.00 -30.22
N LEU A 56 35.67 -21.20 -28.95
CA LEU A 56 36.19 -20.20 -28.00
C LEU A 56 37.63 -19.71 -28.27
N ASP A 57 38.32 -20.30 -29.26
CA ASP A 57 39.76 -20.08 -29.49
C ASP A 57 40.08 -18.91 -30.45
N ALA A 58 39.09 -18.38 -31.18
CA ALA A 58 39.29 -17.30 -32.15
C ALA A 58 39.02 -15.89 -31.58
N GLY A 59 39.72 -14.88 -32.13
CA GLY A 59 39.47 -13.47 -31.82
C GLY A 59 38.10 -13.00 -32.32
N VAL A 60 37.57 -11.90 -31.77
CA VAL A 60 36.24 -11.38 -32.18
C VAL A 60 36.21 -10.96 -33.66
N SER A 61 37.25 -10.26 -34.14
CA SER A 61 37.38 -9.87 -35.55
C SER A 61 37.53 -11.08 -36.47
N GLU A 62 38.33 -12.06 -36.05
CA GLU A 62 38.56 -13.30 -36.82
C GLU A 62 37.28 -14.13 -36.94
N PHE A 63 36.45 -14.16 -35.89
CA PHE A 63 35.12 -14.76 -35.94
C PHE A 63 34.20 -14.03 -36.93
N GLU A 64 34.16 -12.69 -36.89
CA GLU A 64 33.34 -11.90 -37.82
C GLU A 64 33.78 -12.14 -39.27
N ASP A 65 35.08 -12.03 -39.55
CA ASP A 65 35.65 -12.29 -40.88
C ASP A 65 35.36 -13.70 -41.37
N LYS A 66 35.45 -14.72 -40.49
CA LYS A 66 35.16 -16.12 -40.83
C LYS A 66 33.68 -16.34 -41.12
N VAL A 67 32.78 -15.72 -40.36
CA VAL A 67 31.33 -15.82 -40.60
C VAL A 67 30.95 -15.16 -41.91
N PHE A 68 31.47 -13.96 -42.20
CA PHE A 68 31.18 -13.27 -43.45
C PHE A 68 31.79 -13.98 -44.67
N ALA A 69 33.05 -14.43 -44.58
CA ALA A 69 33.67 -15.24 -45.63
C ALA A 69 32.91 -16.56 -45.86
N GLY A 70 32.48 -17.24 -44.79
CA GLY A 70 31.71 -18.48 -44.89
C GLY A 70 30.31 -18.30 -45.50
N VAL A 71 29.74 -17.09 -45.41
CA VAL A 71 28.46 -16.74 -46.05
C VAL A 71 28.66 -16.37 -47.52
N GLU A 72 29.75 -15.67 -47.85
CA GLU A 72 30.10 -15.33 -49.24
C GLU A 72 30.54 -16.56 -50.06
N GLU A 73 31.23 -17.50 -49.42
CA GLU A 73 31.68 -18.77 -50.02
C GLU A 73 30.61 -19.87 -49.98
N ASP A 74 29.41 -19.60 -49.42
CA ASP A 74 28.36 -20.62 -49.30
C ASP A 74 27.92 -21.06 -50.72
N PRO A 75 28.15 -22.34 -51.09
CA PRO A 75 27.81 -22.84 -52.41
C PRO A 75 26.33 -22.64 -52.72
N GLU A 76 25.43 -22.60 -51.73
CA GLU A 76 24.00 -22.38 -51.94
C GLU A 76 23.65 -20.93 -52.30
N LEU A 77 24.44 -19.93 -51.86
CA LEU A 77 24.34 -18.54 -52.32
C LEU A 77 25.05 -18.34 -53.66
N SER A 78 26.16 -19.01 -53.94
CA SER A 78 26.86 -18.87 -55.23
C SER A 78 26.05 -19.37 -56.44
N ILE A 79 25.04 -20.22 -56.22
CA ILE A 79 24.05 -20.66 -57.24
C ILE A 79 23.21 -19.48 -57.78
N HIS A 80 23.33 -18.28 -57.21
CA HIS A 80 22.74 -17.06 -57.77
C HIS A 80 23.26 -16.69 -59.17
N VAL A 81 24.42 -17.18 -59.60
CA VAL A 81 25.03 -16.74 -60.87
C VAL A 81 24.69 -17.63 -62.07
N GLU A 82 24.42 -18.94 -61.90
CA GLU A 82 24.45 -19.86 -63.06
C GLU A 82 23.17 -20.65 -63.40
N ASP A 83 22.12 -20.73 -62.56
CA ASP A 83 21.00 -21.66 -62.86
C ASP A 83 19.61 -21.01 -63.04
N ALA A 84 19.15 -21.04 -64.30
CA ALA A 84 17.86 -20.57 -64.81
C ALA A 84 16.65 -21.47 -64.44
N SER A 85 16.77 -22.30 -63.39
CA SER A 85 15.78 -23.32 -63.04
C SER A 85 15.22 -23.10 -61.63
N GLY A 86 14.39 -22.07 -61.45
CA GLY A 86 13.84 -21.60 -60.17
C GLY A 86 12.85 -22.50 -59.41
N VAL A 87 12.85 -23.82 -59.61
CA VAL A 87 11.75 -24.70 -59.14
C VAL A 87 11.99 -25.30 -57.73
N ASN A 88 13.24 -25.37 -57.23
CA ASN A 88 13.53 -26.06 -55.95
C ASN A 88 14.17 -25.18 -54.85
N LYS A 89 14.41 -23.89 -55.10
CA LYS A 89 15.13 -22.99 -54.17
C LYS A 89 14.46 -22.86 -52.79
N PRO A 90 13.14 -22.62 -52.69
CA PRO A 90 12.48 -22.53 -51.38
C PRO A 90 12.50 -23.85 -50.61
N GLY A 91 12.50 -24.99 -51.31
CA GLY A 91 12.53 -26.31 -50.70
C GLY A 91 13.87 -26.63 -50.03
N VAL A 92 14.98 -26.16 -50.60
CA VAL A 92 16.32 -26.31 -50.02
C VAL A 92 16.45 -25.46 -48.76
N LEU A 93 16.07 -24.17 -48.84
CA LEU A 93 16.06 -23.27 -47.68
C LEU A 93 15.14 -23.77 -46.56
N ALA A 94 13.95 -24.26 -46.91
CA ALA A 94 13.03 -24.82 -45.93
C ALA A 94 13.59 -26.07 -45.24
N ARG A 95 14.30 -26.94 -45.97
CA ARG A 95 15.00 -28.10 -45.37
C ARG A 95 16.15 -27.66 -44.47
N ARG A 96 16.92 -26.66 -44.87
CA ARG A 96 18.01 -26.09 -44.06
C ARG A 96 17.47 -25.47 -42.78
N LEU A 97 16.45 -24.63 -42.86
CA LEU A 97 15.73 -24.07 -41.71
C LEU A 97 15.17 -25.16 -40.79
N LEU A 98 14.56 -26.20 -41.37
CA LEU A 98 14.01 -27.32 -40.60
C LEU A 98 15.12 -28.10 -39.89
N SER A 99 16.28 -28.29 -40.54
CA SER A 99 17.46 -28.90 -39.90
C SER A 99 18.04 -28.03 -38.78
N LEU A 100 18.10 -26.71 -38.98
CA LEU A 100 18.53 -25.76 -37.95
C LEU A 100 17.59 -25.81 -36.75
N LEU A 101 16.29 -25.87 -36.99
CA LEU A 101 15.27 -25.91 -35.93
C LEU A 101 15.24 -27.26 -35.19
N GLN A 102 15.42 -28.38 -35.89
CA GLN A 102 15.34 -29.72 -35.30
C GLN A 102 16.62 -30.20 -34.62
N THR A 103 17.79 -29.90 -35.19
CA THR A 103 19.08 -30.40 -34.68
C THR A 103 20.00 -29.28 -34.23
N GLY A 104 20.13 -28.20 -35.01
CA GLY A 104 21.06 -27.11 -34.70
C GLY A 104 20.76 -26.45 -33.35
N ILE A 105 19.59 -25.83 -33.20
CA ILE A 105 19.24 -25.08 -31.98
C ILE A 105 19.29 -25.96 -30.72
N PRO A 106 18.71 -27.18 -30.68
CA PRO A 106 18.79 -28.04 -29.50
C PRO A 106 20.23 -28.42 -29.12
N GLU A 107 21.09 -28.68 -30.11
CA GLU A 107 22.51 -28.98 -29.89
C GLU A 107 23.26 -27.76 -29.33
N HIS A 108 23.02 -26.58 -29.89
CA HIS A 108 23.59 -25.32 -29.36
C HIS A 108 23.14 -25.02 -27.94
N VAL A 109 21.87 -25.27 -27.62
CA VAL A 109 21.35 -25.11 -26.25
C VAL A 109 22.03 -26.10 -25.29
N ALA A 110 22.20 -27.36 -25.69
CA ALA A 110 22.87 -28.37 -24.88
C ALA A 110 24.36 -28.03 -24.66
N ALA A 111 25.06 -27.61 -25.72
CA ALA A 111 26.46 -27.21 -25.64
C ALA A 111 26.65 -25.95 -24.78
N THR A 112 25.81 -24.94 -24.96
CA THR A 112 25.83 -23.72 -24.13
C THR A 112 25.59 -24.05 -22.66
N LYS A 113 24.65 -24.96 -22.37
CA LYS A 113 24.39 -25.40 -20.99
C LYS A 113 25.61 -26.06 -20.35
N ARG A 114 26.36 -26.89 -21.09
CA ARG A 114 27.61 -27.50 -20.59
C ARG A 114 28.65 -26.44 -20.24
N ILE A 115 28.88 -25.48 -21.14
CA ILE A 115 29.84 -24.38 -20.90
C ILE A 115 29.41 -23.54 -19.68
N VAL A 116 28.12 -23.29 -19.52
CA VAL A 116 27.56 -22.59 -18.36
C VAL A 116 27.67 -23.42 -17.07
N ASP A 117 27.52 -24.74 -17.13
CA ASP A 117 27.67 -25.60 -15.95
C ASP A 117 29.13 -25.68 -15.49
N GLU A 118 30.09 -25.65 -16.42
CA GLU A 118 31.52 -25.66 -16.13
C GLU A 118 32.04 -24.30 -15.60
N ASN A 119 31.62 -23.19 -16.22
CA ASN A 119 32.12 -21.84 -15.90
C ASN A 119 31.16 -21.01 -15.06
N GLY A 120 30.00 -21.57 -14.70
CA GLY A 120 28.92 -20.87 -14.03
C GLY A 120 29.09 -20.73 -12.52
N ARG A 121 27.99 -20.36 -11.87
CA ARG A 121 27.98 -20.16 -10.42
C ARG A 121 28.03 -21.52 -9.70
N PRO A 122 28.89 -21.69 -8.68
CA PRO A 122 28.93 -22.92 -7.92
C PRO A 122 27.56 -23.22 -7.30
N SER A 123 27.21 -24.51 -7.26
CA SER A 123 25.88 -24.98 -6.82
C SER A 123 25.56 -24.51 -5.39
N ARG A 124 24.26 -24.43 -5.06
CA ARG A 124 23.83 -24.00 -3.72
C ARG A 124 24.43 -24.86 -2.60
N LEU A 125 24.67 -26.14 -2.85
CA LEU A 125 25.34 -27.04 -1.90
C LEU A 125 26.78 -26.59 -1.64
N VAL A 126 27.53 -26.22 -2.68
CA VAL A 126 28.90 -25.68 -2.57
C VAL A 126 28.91 -24.26 -1.97
N ARG A 127 27.79 -23.52 -2.00
CA ARG A 127 27.70 -22.21 -1.36
C ARG A 127 27.31 -22.28 0.12
N TYR A 128 26.48 -23.26 0.48
CA TYR A 128 25.92 -23.40 1.82
C TYR A 128 26.51 -24.57 2.61
N TRP A 129 27.55 -25.25 2.13
CA TRP A 129 28.18 -26.36 2.88
C TRP A 129 28.70 -25.93 4.25
N LEU A 130 29.21 -24.69 4.38
CA LEU A 130 29.77 -24.18 5.63
C LEU A 130 28.65 -23.87 6.66
N PRO A 131 27.62 -23.07 6.32
CA PRO A 131 26.46 -22.89 7.21
C PRO A 131 25.71 -24.19 7.49
N ALA A 132 25.56 -25.08 6.50
CA ALA A 132 24.90 -26.37 6.68
C ALA A 132 25.74 -27.31 7.56
N GLY A 133 27.07 -27.30 7.42
CA GLY A 133 27.99 -28.03 8.28
C GLY A 133 27.93 -27.55 9.73
N VAL A 134 27.94 -26.23 9.94
CA VAL A 134 27.75 -25.62 11.27
C VAL A 134 26.38 -25.98 11.85
N LEU A 135 25.30 -25.92 11.05
CA LEU A 135 23.97 -26.32 11.49
C LEU A 135 23.88 -27.81 11.83
N LEU A 136 24.51 -28.69 11.05
CA LEU A 136 24.52 -30.13 11.32
C LEU A 136 25.31 -30.46 12.58
N LEU A 137 26.49 -29.84 12.77
CA LEU A 137 27.30 -30.01 13.98
C LEU A 137 26.63 -29.44 15.23
N SER A 138 25.95 -28.29 15.10
CA SER A 138 25.19 -27.67 16.20
C SER A 138 23.78 -28.26 16.35
N SER A 139 23.32 -29.09 15.43
CA SER A 139 21.97 -29.68 15.41
C SER A 139 21.72 -30.47 16.69
N THR A 140 22.68 -31.27 17.13
CA THR A 140 22.55 -32.06 18.37
C THR A 140 22.40 -31.17 19.60
N THR A 141 23.11 -30.04 19.67
CA THR A 141 23.01 -29.07 20.76
C THR A 141 21.69 -28.30 20.73
N ILE A 142 21.27 -27.85 19.54
CA ILE A 142 19.99 -27.14 19.33
C ILE A 142 18.82 -28.06 19.68
N LEU A 143 18.85 -29.30 19.20
CA LEU A 143 17.81 -30.30 19.45
C LEU A 143 17.77 -30.67 20.94
N ARG A 144 18.93 -30.78 21.60
CA ARG A 144 19.00 -31.02 23.06
C ARG A 144 18.43 -29.85 23.86
N ILE A 145 18.74 -28.60 23.51
CA ILE A 145 18.16 -27.41 24.13
C ILE A 145 16.64 -27.38 23.91
N LEU A 146 16.18 -27.65 22.69
CA LEU A 146 14.78 -27.56 22.32
C LEU A 146 13.93 -28.68 22.95
N VAL A 147 14.48 -29.89 23.08
CA VAL A 147 13.84 -31.00 23.80
C VAL A 147 13.87 -30.80 25.30
N HIS A 148 14.97 -30.28 25.86
CA HIS A 148 15.07 -30.04 27.31
C HIS A 148 14.22 -28.86 27.77
N ARG A 149 14.10 -27.81 26.96
CA ARG A 149 13.30 -26.60 27.25
C ARG A 149 11.92 -26.61 26.58
N LYS A 150 11.44 -27.77 26.12
CA LYS A 150 10.12 -27.87 25.47
C LYS A 150 8.99 -27.40 26.40
N GLN A 151 9.08 -27.75 27.67
CA GLN A 151 8.13 -27.28 28.69
C GLN A 151 8.23 -25.76 28.92
N GLU A 152 9.44 -25.22 29.00
CA GLU A 152 9.64 -23.76 29.10
C GLU A 152 9.05 -23.03 27.89
N ILE A 153 9.23 -23.55 26.66
CA ILE A 153 8.68 -22.94 25.43
C ILE A 153 7.15 -23.00 25.44
N LEU A 154 6.57 -24.14 25.84
CA LEU A 154 5.12 -24.28 25.95
C LEU A 154 4.55 -23.34 27.01
N ASN A 155 5.21 -23.21 28.15
CA ASN A 155 4.83 -22.25 29.19
C ASN A 155 4.97 -20.82 28.66
N TRP A 156 6.05 -20.47 27.96
CA TRP A 156 6.22 -19.15 27.36
C TRP A 156 5.13 -18.80 26.36
N ILE A 157 4.69 -19.77 25.55
CA ILE A 157 3.59 -19.57 24.59
C ILE A 157 2.26 -19.44 25.34
N ALA A 158 2.02 -20.26 26.36
CA ALA A 158 0.82 -20.19 27.19
C ALA A 158 0.75 -18.85 27.95
N ASP A 159 1.85 -18.42 28.55
CA ASP A 159 2.00 -17.16 29.28
C ASP A 159 1.86 -15.96 28.35
N LEU A 160 2.43 -16.01 27.14
CA LEU A 160 2.20 -15.00 26.10
C LEU A 160 0.73 -14.93 25.71
N GLY A 161 0.07 -16.08 25.53
CA GLY A 161 -1.35 -16.15 25.21
C GLY A 161 -2.23 -15.58 26.33
N ALA A 162 -1.93 -15.92 27.58
CA ALA A 162 -2.61 -15.38 28.76
C ALA A 162 -2.39 -13.86 28.86
N THR A 163 -1.15 -13.40 28.72
CA THR A 163 -0.80 -11.97 28.76
C THR A 163 -1.49 -11.18 27.65
N MET A 164 -1.57 -11.72 26.43
CA MET A 164 -2.31 -11.09 25.33
C MET A 164 -3.80 -11.01 25.61
N LYS A 165 -4.39 -12.07 26.18
CA LYS A 165 -5.80 -12.11 26.55
C LYS A 165 -6.07 -11.07 27.65
N ASP A 166 -5.28 -11.04 28.71
CA ASP A 166 -5.44 -10.11 29.83
C ASP A 166 -5.23 -8.67 29.38
N PHE A 167 -4.26 -8.43 28.49
CA PHE A 167 -4.09 -7.13 27.85
C PHE A 167 -5.35 -6.71 27.07
N TRP A 168 -5.89 -7.58 26.22
CA TRP A 168 -7.09 -7.26 25.44
C TRP A 168 -8.32 -7.01 26.32
N PHE A 169 -8.56 -7.86 27.33
CA PHE A 169 -9.71 -7.69 28.22
C PHE A 169 -9.58 -6.45 29.10
N ASN A 170 -8.46 -6.25 29.79
CA ASN A 170 -8.31 -5.17 30.76
C ASN A 170 -8.06 -3.80 30.12
N TRP A 171 -7.39 -3.75 28.97
CA TRP A 171 -7.01 -2.47 28.34
C TRP A 171 -7.86 -2.06 27.14
N VAL A 172 -8.59 -2.99 26.51
CA VAL A 172 -9.45 -2.68 25.37
C VAL A 172 -10.93 -2.88 25.72
N VAL A 173 -11.32 -4.06 26.21
CA VAL A 173 -12.73 -4.41 26.42
C VAL A 173 -13.34 -3.73 27.65
N GLU A 174 -12.66 -3.79 28.81
CA GLU A 174 -13.18 -3.21 30.04
C GLU A 174 -13.31 -1.68 29.97
N PRO A 175 -12.31 -0.93 29.46
CA PRO A 175 -12.41 0.52 29.34
C PRO A 175 -13.44 0.94 28.30
N THR A 176 -13.55 0.23 27.16
CA THR A 176 -14.61 0.52 26.17
C THR A 176 -16.00 0.23 26.74
N ARG A 177 -16.17 -0.84 27.53
CA ARG A 177 -17.44 -1.15 28.21
C ARG A 177 -17.79 -0.09 29.25
N LYS A 178 -16.83 0.43 30.01
CA LYS A 178 -17.04 1.55 30.95
C LYS A 178 -17.45 2.82 30.21
N VAL A 179 -16.73 3.21 29.16
CA VAL A 179 -17.07 4.37 28.32
C VAL A 179 -18.46 4.23 27.68
N ILE A 180 -18.78 3.06 27.10
CA ILE A 180 -20.12 2.78 26.56
C ILE A 180 -21.19 2.84 27.66
N GLY A 181 -20.89 2.33 28.85
CA GLY A 181 -21.80 2.33 30.00
C GLY A 181 -22.11 3.74 30.46
N THR A 182 -21.10 4.60 30.58
CA THR A 182 -21.23 6.00 30.99
C THR A 182 -21.94 6.85 29.94
N ILE A 183 -21.72 6.62 28.65
CA ILE A 183 -22.38 7.34 27.55
C ILE A 183 -23.82 6.84 27.33
N ARG A 184 -24.06 5.52 27.44
CA ARG A 184 -25.38 4.91 27.22
C ARG A 184 -26.32 5.07 28.41
N HIS A 185 -25.80 5.15 29.64
CA HIS A 185 -26.57 5.71 30.76
C HIS A 185 -26.65 7.22 30.59
N ASP A 186 -27.50 7.64 29.66
CA ASP A 186 -27.80 9.03 29.43
C ASP A 186 -28.30 9.66 30.76
N SER A 187 -27.45 10.54 31.27
CA SER A 187 -27.65 11.81 31.99
C SER A 187 -29.06 12.41 32.09
N ASN A 188 -30.03 12.00 31.28
CA ASN A 188 -31.39 12.52 31.28
C ASN A 188 -32.47 11.52 31.74
N SER A 189 -32.23 10.20 31.79
CA SER A 189 -33.36 9.27 31.92
C SER A 189 -33.72 8.84 33.34
N GLU A 190 -32.79 8.81 34.29
CA GLU A 190 -33.11 8.38 35.67
C GLU A 190 -33.19 9.58 36.63
N ILE A 191 -32.26 10.53 36.52
CA ILE A 191 -32.24 11.75 37.34
C ILE A 191 -33.41 12.66 36.96
N ALA A 192 -33.79 12.77 35.69
CA ALA A 192 -34.94 13.59 35.31
C ALA A 192 -36.27 12.90 35.60
N ILE A 193 -36.36 11.57 35.78
CA ILE A 193 -37.63 10.90 36.05
C ILE A 193 -37.91 10.87 37.56
N MET A 194 -36.93 10.51 38.41
CA MET A 194 -37.13 10.62 39.86
C MET A 194 -37.21 12.09 40.31
N SER A 195 -36.40 12.98 39.76
CA SER A 195 -36.54 14.41 40.05
C SER A 195 -37.79 14.99 39.42
N LYS A 196 -38.22 14.65 38.19
CA LYS A 196 -39.51 15.18 37.68
C LYS A 196 -40.69 14.68 38.47
N ASP A 197 -40.75 13.43 38.87
CA ASP A 197 -41.93 12.92 39.58
C ASP A 197 -42.00 13.45 41.01
N SER A 198 -40.86 13.55 41.72
CA SER A 198 -40.80 14.23 43.02
C SER A 198 -41.03 15.74 42.90
N LEU A 199 -40.39 16.42 41.94
CA LEU A 199 -40.54 17.86 41.70
C LEU A 199 -41.93 18.20 41.16
N LYS A 200 -42.61 17.28 40.46
CA LYS A 200 -44.01 17.44 40.02
C LYS A 200 -44.95 17.27 41.21
N ALA A 201 -44.72 16.27 42.07
CA ALA A 201 -45.48 16.11 43.31
C ALA A 201 -45.30 17.32 44.24
N ASP A 202 -44.07 17.82 44.38
CA ASP A 202 -43.75 18.99 45.19
C ASP A 202 -44.28 20.30 44.56
N ARG A 203 -44.25 20.45 43.23
CA ARG A 203 -44.89 21.58 42.52
C ARG A 203 -46.40 21.55 42.64
N GLU A 204 -47.02 20.38 42.56
CA GLU A 204 -48.46 20.22 42.73
C GLU A 204 -48.88 20.50 44.18
N SER A 205 -48.05 20.10 45.15
CA SER A 205 -48.23 20.45 46.56
C SER A 205 -48.10 21.96 46.79
N LEU A 206 -47.09 22.60 46.19
CA LEU A 206 -46.87 24.04 46.26
C LEU A 206 -48.01 24.82 45.60
N GLU A 207 -48.49 24.36 44.44
CA GLU A 207 -49.63 24.96 43.72
C GLU A 207 -50.89 24.97 44.60
N ARG A 208 -51.22 23.83 45.21
CA ARG A 208 -52.36 23.73 46.14
C ARG A 208 -52.19 24.67 47.34
N MET A 209 -51.01 24.69 47.94
CA MET A 209 -50.74 25.51 49.13
C MET A 209 -50.81 27.02 48.85
N VAL A 210 -50.36 27.47 47.68
CA VAL A 210 -50.40 28.89 47.29
C VAL A 210 -51.80 29.31 46.87
N VAL A 211 -52.55 28.44 46.18
CA VAL A 211 -53.95 28.70 45.81
C VAL A 211 -54.82 28.78 47.06
N ASP A 212 -54.66 27.85 48.01
CA ASP A 212 -55.38 27.87 49.29
C ASP A 212 -55.09 29.18 50.06
N PHE A 213 -53.82 29.60 50.09
CA PHE A 213 -53.41 30.84 50.75
C PHE A 213 -54.00 32.10 50.09
N ALA A 214 -54.07 32.13 48.76
CA ALA A 214 -54.67 33.25 48.03
C ALA A 214 -56.18 33.34 48.27
N VAL A 215 -56.88 32.20 48.31
CA VAL A 215 -58.34 32.13 48.58
C VAL A 215 -58.67 32.53 50.01
N GLU A 216 -57.87 32.11 50.98
CA GLU A 216 -58.04 32.46 52.39
C GLU A 216 -57.80 33.95 52.69
N LYS A 217 -56.92 34.60 51.90
CA LYS A 217 -56.59 36.03 52.07
C LYS A 217 -56.53 36.78 50.73
N PRO A 218 -57.68 37.21 50.19
CA PRO A 218 -57.74 37.91 48.90
C PRO A 218 -57.02 39.27 48.91
N ASP A 219 -56.84 39.89 50.08
CA ASP A 219 -56.21 41.21 50.26
C ASP A 219 -54.73 41.27 49.80
N PHE A 220 -54.06 40.12 49.69
CA PHE A 220 -52.65 40.04 49.27
C PHE A 220 -52.47 39.55 47.83
N ALA A 221 -53.53 39.00 47.22
CA ALA A 221 -53.52 38.51 45.85
C ALA A 221 -54.03 39.57 44.85
N THR A 222 -55.01 40.38 45.24
CA THR A 222 -55.59 41.47 44.42
C THR A 222 -56.04 42.62 45.31
N GLU A 223 -55.84 43.86 44.88
CA GLU A 223 -56.15 45.10 45.64
C GLU A 223 -57.66 45.40 45.80
N GLY A 224 -58.54 44.38 45.77
CA GLY A 224 -59.97 44.59 45.96
C GLY A 224 -60.81 43.31 45.98
N GLY A 225 -61.13 42.82 47.19
CA GLY A 225 -62.24 41.90 47.45
C GLY A 225 -62.12 40.48 46.86
N LYS A 226 -63.05 39.58 47.25
CA LYS A 226 -63.03 38.13 47.02
C LYS A 226 -62.71 37.74 45.56
N LEU A 227 -61.81 36.77 45.41
CA LEU A 227 -61.31 36.24 44.13
C LEU A 227 -62.44 35.59 43.30
N THR A 228 -62.44 35.85 41.99
CA THR A 228 -63.30 35.17 41.00
C THR A 228 -62.60 33.93 40.45
N ASP A 229 -63.35 32.90 40.02
CA ASP A 229 -62.78 31.62 39.54
C ASP A 229 -61.74 31.79 38.41
N ALA A 230 -61.93 32.79 37.54
CA ALA A 230 -60.97 33.14 36.47
C ALA A 230 -59.62 33.68 36.98
N GLN A 231 -59.60 34.34 38.16
CA GLN A 231 -58.38 34.86 38.77
C GLN A 231 -57.60 33.78 39.52
N ILE A 232 -58.30 32.75 40.01
CA ILE A 232 -57.67 31.57 40.64
C ILE A 232 -56.92 30.75 39.58
N GLU A 233 -57.44 30.62 38.36
CA GLU A 233 -56.73 29.97 37.25
C GLU A 233 -55.50 30.77 36.77
N ASP A 234 -55.55 32.10 36.79
CA ASP A 234 -54.41 32.95 36.45
C ASP A 234 -53.29 32.86 37.51
N ILE A 235 -53.66 32.80 38.80
CA ILE A 235 -52.70 32.55 39.90
C ILE A 235 -52.08 31.16 39.75
N ARG A 236 -52.87 30.14 39.41
CA ARG A 236 -52.37 28.79 39.12
C ARG A 236 -51.36 28.79 37.96
N ALA A 237 -51.65 29.52 36.88
CA ALA A 237 -50.76 29.65 35.74
C ALA A 237 -49.45 30.39 36.10
N LYS A 238 -49.52 31.44 36.93
CA LYS A 238 -48.36 32.20 37.41
C LYS A 238 -47.49 31.42 38.40
N VAL A 239 -48.09 30.59 39.26
CA VAL A 239 -47.36 29.68 40.16
C VAL A 239 -46.68 28.55 39.37
N LYS A 240 -47.31 28.04 38.32
CA LYS A 240 -46.70 27.08 37.37
C LYS A 240 -45.51 27.68 36.62
N ALA A 241 -45.50 29.00 36.43
CA ALA A 241 -44.38 29.78 35.89
C ALA A 241 -43.32 30.18 36.94
N GLY A 242 -43.52 29.87 38.23
CA GLY A 242 -42.56 30.10 39.31
C GLY A 242 -42.68 31.43 40.05
N ASP A 243 -43.75 32.20 39.83
CA ASP A 243 -43.98 33.49 40.50
C ASP A 243 -44.73 33.30 41.84
N VAL A 244 -44.01 33.53 42.95
CA VAL A 244 -44.52 33.42 44.34
C VAL A 244 -44.65 34.77 45.04
N THR A 245 -44.71 35.86 44.27
CA THR A 245 -44.74 37.26 44.77
C THR A 245 -45.82 37.56 45.82
N PRO A 246 -47.06 37.03 45.74
CA PRO A 246 -48.09 37.29 46.77
C PRO A 246 -47.72 36.74 48.16
N VAL A 247 -47.05 35.57 48.20
CA VAL A 247 -46.62 34.91 49.44
C VAL A 247 -45.41 35.62 50.06
N LEU A 248 -44.48 36.09 49.22
CA LEU A 248 -43.32 36.89 49.66
C LEU A 248 -43.74 38.20 50.33
N ARG A 249 -44.77 38.88 49.82
CA ARG A 249 -45.30 40.11 50.42
C ARG A 249 -45.96 39.88 51.78
N ALA A 250 -46.66 38.76 51.94
CA ALA A 250 -47.24 38.38 53.23
C ALA A 250 -46.14 38.05 54.26
N TYR A 251 -45.10 37.31 53.85
CA TYR A 251 -43.93 37.03 54.69
C TYR A 251 -43.24 38.29 55.19
N GLU A 252 -42.96 39.25 54.30
CA GLU A 252 -42.27 40.49 54.65
C GLU A 252 -43.08 41.37 55.63
N LYS A 253 -44.40 41.35 55.50
CA LYS A 253 -45.32 42.07 56.40
C LYS A 253 -45.42 41.40 57.78
N ASP A 254 -45.45 40.07 57.83
CA ASP A 254 -45.54 39.32 59.09
C ASP A 254 -44.20 39.26 59.83
N LEU A 255 -43.07 39.33 59.12
CA LEU A 255 -41.73 39.45 59.72
C LEU A 255 -41.57 40.74 60.55
N ARG A 256 -42.30 41.82 60.20
CA ARG A 256 -42.30 43.08 60.95
C ARG A 256 -42.97 42.98 62.33
N LYS A 257 -43.77 41.93 62.59
CA LYS A 257 -44.42 41.68 63.90
C LYS A 257 -44.35 40.18 64.27
N PRO A 258 -43.18 39.70 64.73
CA PRO A 258 -42.88 38.27 64.81
C PRO A 258 -43.81 37.48 65.75
N PHE A 259 -44.24 38.07 66.87
CA PHE A 259 -45.12 37.38 67.83
C PHE A 259 -46.57 37.27 67.36
N TYR A 260 -47.08 38.25 66.60
CA TYR A 260 -48.45 38.20 66.07
C TYR A 260 -48.56 37.27 64.84
N GLY A 261 -47.54 37.22 63.98
CA GLY A 261 -47.50 36.36 62.80
C GLY A 261 -47.27 34.87 63.13
N ALA A 262 -46.55 34.56 64.22
CA ALA A 262 -46.38 33.19 64.71
C ALA A 262 -47.66 32.61 65.33
N VAL A 263 -48.43 33.42 66.07
CA VAL A 263 -49.70 33.02 66.69
C VAL A 263 -50.82 32.84 65.66
N ARG A 264 -50.76 33.56 64.53
CA ARG A 264 -51.74 33.45 63.43
C ARG A 264 -51.39 32.39 62.38
N GLY A 265 -50.20 31.78 62.47
CA GLY A 265 -49.77 30.62 61.66
C GLY A 265 -49.07 30.95 60.33
N ASP A 266 -49.11 32.19 59.86
CA ASP A 266 -48.57 32.61 58.56
C ASP A 266 -47.03 32.51 58.49
N LEU A 267 -46.34 32.87 59.57
CA LEU A 267 -44.87 32.85 59.63
C LEU A 267 -44.32 31.42 59.61
N ILE A 268 -44.98 30.48 60.30
CA ILE A 268 -44.57 29.07 60.34
C ILE A 268 -44.74 28.43 58.96
N ARG A 269 -45.84 28.73 58.25
CA ARG A 269 -46.13 28.24 56.90
C ARG A 269 -45.10 28.73 55.88
N SER A 270 -44.72 30.02 55.95
CA SER A 270 -43.68 30.59 55.08
C SER A 270 -42.29 29.96 55.30
N LEU A 271 -41.94 29.65 56.56
CA LEU A 271 -40.66 29.03 56.91
C LEU A 271 -40.61 27.57 56.46
N LEU A 272 -41.74 26.85 56.54
CA LEU A 272 -41.89 25.50 55.98
C LEU A 272 -41.70 25.48 54.46
N ILE A 273 -42.28 26.45 53.74
CA ILE A 273 -42.10 26.58 52.28
C ILE A 273 -40.62 26.81 51.94
N GLN A 274 -39.92 27.63 52.72
CA GLN A 274 -38.50 27.90 52.51
C GLN A 274 -37.61 26.67 52.78
N VAL A 275 -37.93 25.90 53.81
CA VAL A 275 -37.27 24.61 54.07
C VAL A 275 -37.50 23.63 52.91
N GLN A 276 -38.72 23.55 52.36
CA GLN A 276 -39.01 22.71 51.20
C GLN A 276 -38.27 23.18 49.94
N LYS A 277 -38.19 24.49 49.71
CA LYS A 277 -37.40 25.05 48.61
C LYS A 277 -35.91 24.72 48.75
N THR A 278 -35.37 24.83 49.95
CA THR A 278 -33.96 24.52 50.23
C THR A 278 -33.68 23.03 50.04
N LYS A 279 -34.64 22.15 50.37
CA LYS A 279 -34.54 20.71 50.08
C LYS A 279 -34.46 20.44 48.58
N VAL A 280 -35.33 21.06 47.78
CA VAL A 280 -35.33 20.92 46.31
C VAL A 280 -34.03 21.46 45.71
N ASP A 281 -33.59 22.64 46.13
CA ASP A 281 -32.36 23.26 45.62
C ASP A 281 -31.11 22.40 45.97
N LEU A 282 -31.11 21.78 47.17
CA LEU A 282 -30.07 20.85 47.58
C LEU A 282 -30.09 19.55 46.77
N GLU A 283 -31.26 18.96 46.51
CA GLU A 283 -31.38 17.75 45.68
C GLU A 283 -30.90 18.01 44.23
N VAL A 284 -31.22 19.18 43.67
CA VAL A 284 -30.72 19.60 42.35
C VAL A 284 -29.21 19.80 42.37
N ALA A 285 -28.65 20.42 43.42
CA ALA A 285 -27.21 20.59 43.56
C ALA A 285 -26.46 19.25 43.70
N ILE A 286 -27.03 18.30 44.45
CA ILE A 286 -26.48 16.94 44.59
C ILE A 286 -26.51 16.21 43.23
N GLY A 287 -27.59 16.36 42.45
CA GLY A 287 -27.64 15.85 41.07
C GLY A 287 -26.56 16.48 40.16
N GLY A 288 -26.28 17.77 40.34
CA GLY A 288 -25.18 18.46 39.66
C GLY A 288 -23.79 17.87 40.01
N ILE A 289 -23.56 17.51 41.28
CA ILE A 289 -22.30 16.87 41.73
C ILE A 289 -22.12 15.49 41.11
N ASP A 290 -23.18 14.68 41.03
CA ASP A 290 -23.13 13.36 40.36
C ASP A 290 -22.73 13.49 38.89
N SER A 291 -23.30 14.49 38.19
CA SER A 291 -22.94 14.79 36.80
C SER A 291 -21.45 15.15 36.63
N LEU A 292 -20.88 15.87 37.60
CA LEU A 292 -19.46 16.23 37.59
C LEU A 292 -18.56 15.03 37.87
N LEU A 293 -18.89 14.19 38.84
CA LEU A 293 -18.14 12.96 39.12
C LEU A 293 -18.15 12.00 37.93
N LYS A 294 -19.29 11.90 37.24
CA LYS A 294 -19.42 11.09 36.03
C LYS A 294 -18.62 11.64 34.85
N SER A 295 -18.54 12.96 34.72
CA SER A 295 -17.67 13.61 33.72
C SER A 295 -16.18 13.31 33.97
N GLN A 296 -15.77 13.25 35.24
CA GLN A 296 -14.40 12.91 35.62
C GLN A 296 -14.12 11.41 35.43
N GLU A 297 -15.06 10.54 35.76
CA GLU A 297 -14.97 9.10 35.48
C GLU A 297 -14.77 8.83 33.98
N LEU A 298 -15.45 9.59 33.12
CA LEU A 298 -15.32 9.50 31.67
C LEU A 298 -13.92 9.92 31.19
N VAL A 299 -13.37 11.00 31.74
CA VAL A 299 -11.99 11.44 31.46
C VAL A 299 -10.97 10.40 31.93
N PHE A 300 -11.13 9.83 33.13
CA PHE A 300 -10.27 8.74 33.61
C PHE A 300 -10.40 7.48 32.74
N GLY A 301 -11.61 7.18 32.24
CA GLY A 301 -11.86 6.09 31.30
C GLY A 301 -11.10 6.28 29.98
N PHE A 302 -11.10 7.48 29.41
CA PHE A 302 -10.34 7.77 28.19
C PHE A 302 -8.82 7.76 28.40
N ILE A 303 -8.33 8.28 29.51
CA ILE A 303 -6.90 8.24 29.85
C ILE A 303 -6.44 6.79 30.02
N GLY A 304 -7.24 5.93 30.65
CA GLY A 304 -6.94 4.49 30.79
C GLY A 304 -6.99 3.71 29.46
N LEU A 305 -7.83 4.14 28.51
CA LEU A 305 -8.03 3.49 27.21
C LEU A 305 -6.93 3.87 26.18
N THR A 306 -6.31 5.04 26.34
CA THR A 306 -5.32 5.59 25.39
C THR A 306 -4.09 4.69 25.21
N PRO A 307 -3.43 4.17 26.26
CA PRO A 307 -2.26 3.30 26.10
C PRO A 307 -2.61 1.96 25.42
N GLY A 308 -3.80 1.41 25.70
CA GLY A 308 -4.29 0.18 25.09
C GLY A 308 -4.46 0.30 23.57
N ILE A 309 -5.03 1.42 23.11
CA ILE A 309 -5.16 1.73 21.68
C ILE A 309 -3.80 1.94 21.04
N LEU A 310 -2.91 2.73 21.67
CA LEU A 310 -1.59 3.05 21.11
C LEU A 310 -0.75 1.79 20.89
N VAL A 311 -0.69 0.90 21.89
CA VAL A 311 0.01 -0.39 21.78
C VAL A 311 -0.63 -1.29 20.73
N SER A 312 -1.95 -1.34 20.64
CA SER A 312 -2.66 -2.15 19.63
C SER A 312 -2.38 -1.68 18.20
N ILE A 313 -2.39 -0.36 17.96
CA ILE A 313 -2.04 0.22 16.67
C ILE A 313 -0.56 -0.02 16.35
N GLY A 314 0.33 0.16 17.33
CA GLY A 314 1.76 -0.12 17.17
C GLY A 314 2.02 -1.57 16.78
N MET A 315 1.38 -2.52 17.46
CA MET A 315 1.50 -3.95 17.15
C MET A 315 0.94 -4.30 15.77
N PHE A 316 -0.21 -3.73 15.40
CA PHE A 316 -0.80 -3.91 14.08
C PHE A 316 0.10 -3.36 12.96
N GLN A 317 0.68 -2.17 13.15
CA GLN A 317 1.63 -1.60 12.20
C GLN A 317 2.92 -2.42 12.12
N TYR A 318 3.42 -2.94 13.23
CA TYR A 318 4.59 -3.81 13.27
C TYR A 318 4.36 -5.12 12.51
N LEU A 319 3.23 -5.80 12.75
CA LEU A 319 2.81 -7.00 12.01
C LEU A 319 2.66 -6.72 10.51
N ARG A 320 2.03 -5.60 10.15
CA ARG A 320 1.91 -5.16 8.75
C ARG A 320 3.26 -4.86 8.12
N SER A 321 4.19 -4.26 8.87
CA SER A 321 5.56 -3.96 8.40
C SER A 321 6.37 -5.23 8.17
N ILE A 322 6.28 -6.23 9.05
CA ILE A 322 6.93 -7.53 8.86
C ILE A 322 6.36 -8.27 7.64
N ALA A 323 5.03 -8.28 7.48
CA ALA A 323 4.38 -8.92 6.35
C ALA A 323 4.64 -8.17 5.02
N GLY A 324 4.66 -6.84 5.05
CA GLY A 324 4.88 -5.96 3.89
C GLY A 324 6.36 -5.77 3.50
N GLY A 325 7.29 -5.89 4.46
CA GLY A 325 8.72 -5.64 4.26
C GLY A 325 9.39 -6.59 3.27
N ARG A 326 8.83 -7.78 3.05
CA ARG A 326 9.30 -8.71 2.00
C ARG A 326 9.02 -8.20 0.59
N LYS A 327 7.88 -7.51 0.36
CA LYS A 327 7.57 -6.91 -0.94
C LYS A 327 8.47 -5.72 -1.23
N GLY A 328 8.74 -4.87 -0.24
CA GLY A 328 9.65 -3.72 -0.37
C GLY A 328 11.11 -4.13 -0.62
N ARG A 329 11.62 -5.13 0.10
CA ARG A 329 13.00 -5.63 -0.09
C ARG A 329 13.22 -6.24 -1.46
N GLY A 330 12.21 -6.94 -2.00
CA GLY A 330 12.25 -7.48 -3.36
C GLY A 330 12.30 -6.38 -4.43
N ARG A 331 11.51 -5.31 -4.24
CA ARG A 331 11.50 -4.15 -5.13
C ARG A 331 12.84 -3.40 -5.13
N HIS A 332 13.40 -3.13 -3.95
CA HIS A 332 14.71 -2.46 -3.83
C HIS A 332 15.85 -3.30 -4.44
N GLN A 333 15.82 -4.62 -4.28
CA GLN A 333 16.80 -5.50 -4.94
C GLN A 333 16.65 -5.52 -6.47
N ARG A 334 15.43 -5.41 -7.01
CA ARG A 334 15.19 -5.31 -8.46
C ARG A 334 15.64 -3.96 -8.99
N ALA A 335 15.27 -2.87 -8.32
CA ALA A 335 15.71 -1.50 -8.61
C ALA A 335 17.25 -1.40 -8.66
N GLY A 336 17.93 -1.91 -7.63
CA GLY A 336 19.39 -1.95 -7.59
C GLY A 336 20.04 -2.83 -8.66
N LYS A 337 19.35 -3.86 -9.17
CA LYS A 337 19.82 -4.62 -10.34
C LYS A 337 19.63 -3.82 -11.63
N SER A 338 18.50 -3.14 -11.81
CA SER A 338 18.25 -2.28 -12.97
C SER A 338 19.30 -1.19 -13.09
N ILE A 339 19.68 -0.52 -12.00
CA ILE A 339 20.76 0.49 -12.00
C ILE A 339 22.10 -0.12 -12.45
N ARG A 340 22.41 -1.35 -12.02
CA ARG A 340 23.65 -2.02 -12.43
C ARG A 340 23.66 -2.32 -13.92
N VAL A 341 22.54 -2.78 -14.45
CA VAL A 341 22.36 -3.04 -15.89
C VAL A 341 22.47 -1.73 -16.68
N LEU A 342 21.81 -0.67 -16.23
CA LEU A 342 21.90 0.66 -16.86
C LEU A 342 23.34 1.21 -16.88
N ARG A 343 24.09 0.98 -15.80
CA ARG A 343 25.52 1.33 -15.72
C ARG A 343 26.39 0.45 -16.62
N ASN A 344 26.05 -0.82 -16.79
CA ASN A 344 26.74 -1.68 -17.75
C ASN A 344 26.49 -1.19 -19.19
N ILE A 345 25.26 -0.79 -19.50
CA ILE A 345 24.89 -0.18 -20.78
C ILE A 345 25.68 1.11 -21.03
N ASP A 346 25.71 2.02 -20.05
CA ASP A 346 26.51 3.26 -20.09
C ASP A 346 28.00 2.98 -20.33
N ARG A 347 28.52 1.92 -19.69
CA ARG A 347 29.89 1.46 -19.90
C ARG A 347 30.12 0.92 -21.31
N ILE A 348 29.17 0.17 -21.88
CA ILE A 348 29.25 -0.32 -23.26
C ILE A 348 29.35 0.88 -24.22
N PHE A 349 28.48 1.89 -24.07
CA PHE A 349 28.55 3.09 -24.92
C PHE A 349 29.84 3.91 -24.71
N SER A 350 30.40 3.90 -23.50
CA SER A 350 31.65 4.62 -23.19
C SER A 350 32.91 3.90 -23.68
N GLU A 351 32.89 2.57 -23.72
CA GLU A 351 34.01 1.73 -24.19
C GLU A 351 33.89 1.39 -25.69
N ALA A 352 32.73 1.58 -26.30
CA ALA A 352 32.51 1.32 -27.72
C ALA A 352 33.40 2.19 -28.60
N THR A 353 34.20 1.55 -29.44
CA THR A 353 34.89 2.23 -30.54
C THR A 353 33.90 2.39 -31.68
N PRO A 354 33.51 3.62 -32.07
CA PRO A 354 32.58 3.82 -33.17
C PRO A 354 33.17 3.25 -34.45
N SER A 355 32.41 2.40 -35.14
CA SER A 355 32.77 1.94 -36.49
C SER A 355 32.69 3.11 -37.48
N GLN A 356 33.22 2.94 -38.70
CA GLN A 356 33.37 3.99 -39.72
C GLN A 356 32.06 4.75 -40.03
N ASN A 357 30.89 4.14 -39.78
CA ASN A 357 29.57 4.73 -39.99
C ASN A 357 28.91 5.29 -38.71
N ASN A 358 29.67 5.53 -37.62
CA ASN A 358 29.12 5.96 -36.32
C ASN A 358 28.07 4.97 -35.75
N LEU A 359 28.25 3.69 -36.10
CA LEU A 359 27.51 2.53 -35.62
C LEU A 359 28.35 1.77 -34.59
N LEU A 360 27.69 1.07 -33.64
CA LEU A 360 28.40 0.20 -32.72
C LEU A 360 28.98 -1.01 -33.45
N SER A 361 30.11 -1.53 -32.96
CA SER A 361 30.59 -2.86 -33.38
C SER A 361 29.53 -3.92 -33.09
N TYR A 362 29.41 -4.95 -33.94
CA TYR A 362 28.46 -6.05 -33.77
C TYR A 362 28.53 -6.68 -32.37
N LYS A 363 29.75 -6.81 -31.82
CA LYS A 363 29.97 -7.27 -30.45
C LYS A 363 29.26 -6.41 -29.41
N ASP A 364 29.44 -5.09 -29.48
CA ASP A 364 28.92 -4.14 -28.49
C ASP A 364 27.41 -3.98 -28.66
N HIS A 365 26.91 -4.04 -29.89
CA HIS A 365 25.48 -4.08 -30.19
C HIS A 365 24.80 -5.34 -29.61
N GLY A 366 25.39 -6.52 -29.78
CA GLY A 366 24.85 -7.73 -29.17
C GLY A 366 24.90 -7.72 -27.64
N LEU A 367 25.94 -7.11 -27.04
CA LEU A 367 25.99 -6.88 -25.59
C LEU A 367 24.87 -5.92 -25.14
N LEU A 368 24.65 -4.82 -25.88
CA LEU A 368 23.59 -3.86 -25.61
C LEU A 368 22.22 -4.54 -25.60
N ILE A 369 21.89 -5.31 -26.63
CA ILE A 369 20.61 -6.02 -26.73
C ILE A 369 20.45 -7.00 -25.56
N SER A 370 21.51 -7.71 -25.19
CA SER A 370 21.46 -8.65 -24.06
C SER A 370 21.14 -7.94 -22.74
N GLU A 371 21.75 -6.77 -22.49
CA GLU A 371 21.52 -5.99 -21.27
C GLU A 371 20.14 -5.31 -21.30
N VAL A 372 19.69 -4.81 -22.46
CA VAL A 372 18.32 -4.29 -22.65
C VAL A 372 17.27 -5.37 -22.39
N HIS A 373 17.49 -6.61 -22.85
CA HIS A 373 16.60 -7.72 -22.56
C HIS A 373 16.54 -8.05 -21.06
N VAL A 374 17.69 -8.05 -20.38
CA VAL A 374 17.74 -8.23 -18.92
C VAL A 374 16.99 -7.11 -18.21
N LEU A 375 17.15 -5.86 -18.67
CA LEU A 375 16.46 -4.70 -18.13
C LEU A 375 14.94 -4.78 -18.32
N ARG A 376 14.48 -5.17 -19.52
CA ARG A 376 13.05 -5.44 -19.83
C ARG A 376 12.46 -6.48 -18.88
N LYS A 377 13.19 -7.57 -18.61
CA LYS A 377 12.75 -8.61 -17.66
C LYS A 377 12.67 -8.13 -16.21
N ILE A 378 13.55 -7.22 -15.78
CA ILE A 378 13.52 -6.67 -14.42
C ILE A 378 12.44 -5.59 -14.28
N ALA A 379 12.16 -4.84 -15.35
CA ALA A 379 11.16 -3.79 -15.38
C ALA A 379 9.74 -4.32 -15.15
N HIS A 380 9.44 -5.54 -15.60
CA HIS A 380 8.18 -6.23 -15.32
C HIS A 380 7.91 -6.32 -13.79
N GLY A 381 6.94 -5.54 -13.32
CA GLY A 381 6.53 -5.46 -11.92
C GLY A 381 7.37 -4.51 -11.05
N LEU A 382 8.26 -3.69 -11.64
CA LEU A 382 8.91 -2.56 -10.97
C LEU A 382 8.05 -1.30 -11.09
N MET A 383 7.42 -1.07 -12.25
CA MET A 383 6.67 0.14 -12.56
C MET A 383 5.17 -0.15 -12.73
N PRO A 384 4.29 0.86 -12.62
CA PRO A 384 2.89 0.76 -13.06
C PRO A 384 2.81 0.56 -14.57
N GLY A 385 1.76 -0.14 -15.05
CA GLY A 385 1.69 -0.61 -16.44
C GLY A 385 1.68 0.47 -17.52
N GLU A 386 1.27 1.71 -17.22
CA GLU A 386 1.31 2.84 -18.18
C GLU A 386 2.76 3.30 -18.40
N ILE A 387 3.47 3.59 -17.32
CA ILE A 387 4.90 3.99 -17.34
C ILE A 387 5.78 2.85 -17.87
N GLU A 388 5.38 1.60 -17.62
CA GLU A 388 6.08 0.44 -18.17
C GLU A 388 6.04 0.42 -19.70
N LYS A 389 4.94 0.83 -20.34
CA LYS A 389 4.87 0.90 -21.82
C LYS A 389 5.81 1.96 -22.37
N GLU A 390 5.76 3.17 -21.82
CA GLU A 390 6.67 4.26 -22.19
C GLU A 390 8.14 3.85 -22.01
N PHE A 391 8.45 3.15 -20.92
CA PHE A 391 9.78 2.63 -20.65
C PHE A 391 10.21 1.58 -21.67
N LEU A 392 9.28 0.70 -22.09
CA LEU A 392 9.56 -0.31 -23.11
C LEU A 392 9.78 0.30 -24.49
N GLU A 393 9.05 1.35 -24.85
CA GLU A 393 9.25 2.13 -26.07
C GLU A 393 10.63 2.81 -26.06
N ASP A 394 11.01 3.42 -24.93
CA ASP A 394 12.34 4.03 -24.77
C ASP A 394 13.48 3.00 -24.82
N LEU A 395 13.26 1.79 -24.30
CA LEU A 395 14.21 0.69 -24.42
C LEU A 395 14.32 0.17 -25.84
N ASP A 396 13.22 0.18 -26.60
CA ASP A 396 13.21 -0.22 -28.01
C ASP A 396 13.98 0.79 -28.86
N ASP A 397 13.80 2.08 -28.60
CA ASP A 397 14.57 3.17 -29.20
C ASP A 397 16.09 3.04 -28.95
N MET A 398 16.48 2.50 -27.79
CA MET A 398 17.88 2.22 -27.46
C MET A 398 18.42 0.96 -28.16
N ALA A 399 17.58 -0.06 -28.31
CA ALA A 399 17.97 -1.32 -28.95
C ALA A 399 18.02 -1.22 -30.48
N ASN A 400 17.23 -0.33 -31.08
CA ASN A 400 17.19 -0.13 -32.53
C ASN A 400 18.53 0.42 -33.05
N VAL A 401 18.94 -0.02 -34.23
CA VAL A 401 20.19 0.34 -34.93
C VAL A 401 20.07 1.77 -35.49
N LYS A 402 19.97 2.73 -34.58
CA LYS A 402 20.08 4.16 -34.87
C LYS A 402 21.50 4.61 -34.54
N GLY A 403 21.93 5.77 -35.05
CA GLY A 403 23.27 6.29 -34.74
C GLY A 403 23.53 6.39 -33.23
N ILE A 404 24.78 6.13 -32.80
CA ILE A 404 25.19 6.04 -31.38
C ILE A 404 24.66 7.21 -30.54
N GLN A 405 24.65 8.42 -31.09
CA GLN A 405 24.17 9.62 -30.40
C GLN A 405 22.67 9.57 -30.02
N ILE A 406 21.84 8.94 -30.85
CA ILE A 406 20.40 8.78 -30.58
C ILE A 406 20.21 7.77 -29.44
N GLN A 407 20.96 6.67 -29.46
CA GLN A 407 20.92 5.64 -28.43
C GLN A 407 21.41 6.15 -27.07
N VAL A 408 22.50 6.94 -27.05
CA VAL A 408 23.00 7.58 -25.82
C VAL A 408 21.99 8.58 -25.26
N ARG A 409 21.31 9.34 -26.12
CA ARG A 409 20.25 10.26 -25.67
C ARG A 409 19.03 9.50 -25.11
N ALA A 410 18.67 8.36 -25.70
CA ALA A 410 17.62 7.49 -25.15
C ALA A 410 18.01 6.94 -23.76
N LEU A 411 19.28 6.59 -23.56
CA LEU A 411 19.81 6.18 -22.25
C LEU A 411 19.69 7.28 -21.20
N GLU A 412 20.05 8.52 -21.55
CA GLU A 412 19.89 9.68 -20.67
C GLU A 412 18.43 9.96 -20.34
N ARG A 413 17.54 9.89 -21.35
CA ARG A 413 16.09 10.02 -21.17
C ARG A 413 15.57 9.01 -20.17
N ILE A 414 15.96 7.74 -20.29
CA ILE A 414 15.56 6.68 -19.37
C ILE A 414 16.07 6.93 -17.95
N ARG A 415 17.34 7.31 -17.83
CA ARG A 415 17.96 7.57 -16.52
C ARG A 415 17.26 8.72 -15.80
N TRP A 416 16.86 9.76 -16.52
CA TRP A 416 16.17 10.92 -15.95
C TRP A 416 14.69 10.65 -15.68
N ALA A 417 13.94 10.19 -16.68
CA ALA A 417 12.48 10.02 -16.60
C ALA A 417 12.07 8.96 -15.57
N TYR A 418 12.82 7.85 -15.48
CA TYR A 418 12.44 6.72 -14.63
C TYR A 418 13.23 6.62 -13.32
N ALA A 419 14.01 7.64 -12.96
CA ALA A 419 14.82 7.67 -11.74
C ALA A 419 14.02 7.33 -10.47
N LYS A 420 12.76 7.81 -10.39
CA LYS A 420 11.87 7.60 -9.25
C LYS A 420 11.53 6.12 -9.00
N TRP A 421 11.47 5.29 -10.04
CA TRP A 421 11.13 3.88 -9.92
C TRP A 421 12.35 2.96 -9.89
N LEU A 422 13.50 3.48 -10.31
CA LEU A 422 14.79 2.79 -10.30
C LEU A 422 15.56 2.98 -8.98
N GLN A 423 15.17 3.92 -8.12
CA GLN A 423 15.64 4.11 -6.73
C GLN A 423 14.81 3.29 -5.73
#